data_AF-W1YNN3-F1
#
_entry.id   AF-W1YNN3-F1
#
_cell.length_a   1.000
_cell.length_b   1.000
_cell.length_c   1.000
_cell.angle_alpha   90.00
_cell.angle_beta   90.00
_cell.angle_gamma   90.00
#
_symmetry.space_group_name_H-M   'P 1'
#
loop_
_entity.id
_entity.type
_entity.pdbx_description
1 polymer ?
#
loop_
_entity_poly.entity_id
_entity_poly.type
_entity_poly.pdbx_seq_one_letter_code
_entity_poly.pdbx_strand_id
1 'polypeptide(L)' 'MGCQLIVTPNIHSEVIRRAVGYGMTVCPGCATATEAFTALDAGAQALKIFPSSAFGPQSIKALKA' A
#
# COMPACT_ATOMS: atom_id res chain seq x y z
N MET A 1 -2.27 0.37 22.65
CA MET A 1 -1.02 0.86 22.04
C MET A 1 -1.19 2.12 21.18
N GLY A 2 -2.41 2.56 20.80
CA GLY A 2 -2.60 3.89 20.19
C GLY A 2 -1.94 4.09 18.81
N CYS A 3 -1.81 3.01 18.04
CA CYS A 3 -1.22 3.07 16.70
C CYS A 3 -2.06 3.95 15.76
N GLN A 4 -1.40 4.76 14.94
CA GLN A 4 -2.03 5.68 13.99
C GLN A 4 -1.63 5.42 12.53
N LEU A 5 -0.60 4.59 12.31
CA LEU A 5 -0.02 4.30 11.00
C LEU A 5 0.28 2.80 10.88
N ILE A 6 -0.21 2.17 9.82
CA ILE A 6 0.09 0.78 9.46
C ILE A 6 0.89 0.74 8.16
N VAL A 7 2.02 0.04 8.20
CA VAL A 7 2.91 -0.20 7.06
C VAL A 7 3.15 -1.70 6.95
N THR A 8 3.08 -2.24 5.73
CA THR A 8 3.31 -3.67 5.45
C THR A 8 4.33 -3.86 4.32
N PRO A 9 4.94 -5.04 4.19
CA PRO A 9 5.75 -5.38 3.02
C PRO A 9 4.92 -5.90 1.84
N ASN A 10 3.64 -6.26 2.06
CA ASN A 10 2.75 -6.91 1.09
C ASN A 10 1.33 -6.31 1.12
N ILE A 11 0.51 -6.68 0.13
CA ILE A 11 -0.93 -6.40 0.13
C ILE A 11 -1.67 -7.55 0.81
N HIS A 12 -2.47 -7.20 1.82
CA HIS A 12 -3.42 -8.10 2.45
C HIS A 12 -4.70 -7.33 2.75
N SER A 13 -5.75 -7.56 1.97
CA SER A 13 -6.94 -6.71 1.98
C SER A 13 -7.64 -6.64 3.34
N GLU A 14 -7.71 -7.75 4.10
CA GLU A 14 -8.29 -7.72 5.46
C GLU A 14 -7.49 -6.88 6.46
N VAL A 15 -6.15 -6.84 6.34
CA VAL A 15 -5.31 -6.01 7.20
C VAL A 15 -5.56 -4.53 6.90
N ILE A 16 -5.65 -4.19 5.62
CA ILE A 16 -5.91 -2.83 5.15
C ILE A 16 -7.31 -2.40 5.63
N ARG A 17 -8.36 -3.16 5.32
CA ARG A 17 -9.74 -2.87 5.74
C ARG A 17 -9.86 -2.68 7.25
N ARG A 18 -9.21 -3.54 8.03
CA ARG A 18 -9.22 -3.45 9.50
C ARG A 18 -8.57 -2.16 9.99
N ALA A 19 -7.38 -1.83 9.48
CA ALA A 19 -6.66 -0.62 9.88
C ALA A 19 -7.43 0.66 9.47
N VAL A 20 -7.99 0.69 8.26
CA VAL A 20 -8.87 1.77 7.79
C VAL A 20 -10.11 1.89 8.67
N GLY A 21 -10.74 0.78 9.05
CA GLY A 21 -11.89 0.76 9.95
C GLY A 21 -11.61 1.32 11.35
N TYR A 22 -10.35 1.31 11.79
CA TYR A 22 -9.90 1.97 13.02
C TYR A 22 -9.48 3.44 12.81
N GLY A 23 -9.67 4.00 11.61
CA GLY A 23 -9.28 5.37 11.29
C GLY A 23 -7.77 5.59 11.18
N MET A 24 -6.99 4.53 10.97
CA MET A 24 -5.53 4.64 10.81
C MET A 24 -5.16 5.06 9.39
N THR A 25 -4.00 5.70 9.25
CA THR A 25 -3.35 5.86 7.94
C THR A 25 -2.72 4.52 7.53
N VAL A 26 -2.96 4.07 6.30
CA VAL A 26 -2.46 2.78 5.81
C VAL A 26 -1.60 2.96 4.56
N CYS A 27 -0.38 2.44 4.60
CA CYS A 27 0.59 2.48 3.50
C CYS A 27 1.15 1.07 3.26
N PRO A 28 0.40 0.19 2.57
CA PRO A 28 0.79 -1.19 2.35
C PRO A 28 1.77 -1.33 1.17
N GLY A 29 2.59 -2.37 1.22
CA GLY A 29 3.63 -2.65 0.23
C GLY A 29 3.10 -3.38 -1.01
N CYS A 30 3.27 -2.82 -2.21
CA CYS A 30 2.99 -3.48 -3.48
C CYS A 30 4.20 -3.41 -4.43
N ALA A 31 4.28 -4.36 -5.38
CA ALA A 31 5.29 -4.42 -6.42
C ALA A 31 4.71 -4.28 -7.83
N THR A 32 3.39 -4.46 -7.99
CA THR A 32 2.70 -4.47 -9.29
C THR A 32 1.46 -3.57 -9.31
N ALA A 33 0.95 -3.24 -10.50
CA ALA A 33 -0.29 -2.49 -10.66
C ALA A 33 -1.50 -3.24 -10.08
N THR A 34 -1.60 -4.55 -10.29
CA THR A 34 -2.69 -5.39 -9.74
C THR A 34 -2.74 -5.30 -8.21
N GLU A 35 -1.59 -5.40 -7.56
CA GLU A 35 -1.49 -5.26 -6.11
C GLU A 35 -1.85 -3.85 -5.65
N ALA A 36 -1.41 -2.81 -6.38
CA ALA A 36 -1.77 -1.43 -6.09
C ALA A 36 -3.29 -1.24 -6.11
N PHE A 37 -3.98 -1.69 -7.16
CA PHE A 37 -5.44 -1.62 -7.24
C PHE A 37 -6.13 -2.47 -6.17
N THR A 38 -5.62 -3.67 -5.87
CA THR A 38 -6.14 -4.50 -4.77
C THR A 38 -6.07 -3.78 -3.41
N ALA A 39 -5.05 -2.94 -3.19
CA ALA A 39 -4.91 -2.15 -1.98
C ALA A 39 -5.87 -0.95 -1.94
N LEU A 40 -6.05 -0.28 -3.09
CA LEU A 40 -7.00 0.82 -3.24
C LEU A 40 -8.45 0.34 -3.00
N ASP A 41 -8.83 -0.81 -3.57
CA ASP A 41 -10.14 -1.44 -3.35
C ASP A 41 -10.36 -1.83 -1.88
N ALA A 42 -9.28 -2.11 -1.14
CA ALA A 42 -9.31 -2.38 0.29
C ALA A 42 -9.36 -1.10 1.16
N GLY A 43 -9.26 0.09 0.56
CA GLY A 43 -9.37 1.40 1.21
C GLY A 43 -8.04 2.07 1.57
N ALA A 44 -6.89 1.58 1.08
CA ALA A 44 -5.60 2.20 1.37
C ALA A 44 -5.51 3.62 0.79
N GLN A 45 -5.02 4.58 1.58
CA GLN A 45 -4.88 5.99 1.16
C GLN A 45 -3.49 6.30 0.58
N ALA A 46 -2.51 5.42 0.81
CA ALA A 46 -1.15 5.53 0.33
C ALA A 46 -0.63 4.17 -0.12
N LEU A 47 0.39 4.14 -0.99
CA LEU A 47 1.03 2.91 -1.46
C LEU A 47 2.55 2.99 -1.26
N LYS A 48 3.14 1.90 -0.78
CA LYS A 48 4.58 1.71 -0.66
C LYS A 48 5.06 0.80 -1.80
N ILE A 49 5.90 1.32 -2.70
CA ILE A 49 6.55 0.48 -3.71
C ILE A 49 7.73 -0.26 -3.07
N PHE A 50 7.66 -1.60 -3.00
CA PHE A 50 8.64 -2.40 -2.27
C PHE A 50 8.92 -3.77 -2.91
N PRO A 51 10.20 -4.17 -3.11
CA PRO A 51 11.42 -3.38 -2.90
C PRO A 51 11.70 -2.43 -4.06
N SER A 52 11.66 -1.12 -3.82
CA SER A 52 11.83 -0.10 -4.86
C SER A 52 13.20 -0.11 -5.55
N SER A 53 14.24 -0.65 -4.91
CA SER A 53 15.58 -0.79 -5.50
C SER A 53 15.62 -1.70 -6.73
N ALA A 54 14.73 -2.69 -6.82
CA ALA A 54 14.65 -3.59 -7.98
C ALA A 54 13.97 -2.94 -9.19
N PHE A 55 13.15 -1.90 -8.96
CA PHE A 55 12.27 -1.30 -9.98
C PHE A 55 12.70 0.09 -10.44
N GLY A 56 13.42 0.82 -9.57
CA GLY A 56 13.88 2.19 -9.82
C GLY A 56 12.77 3.24 -9.93
N PRO A 57 13.14 4.54 -10.05
CA PRO A 57 12.18 5.65 -10.09
C PRO A 57 11.20 5.60 -11.27
N GLN A 58 11.62 5.02 -12.40
CA GLN A 58 10.81 4.92 -13.61
C GLN A 58 9.53 4.09 -13.38
N SER A 59 9.57 3.10 -12.49
CA SER A 59 8.41 2.28 -12.17
C SER A 59 7.33 3.08 -11.43
N ILE A 60 7.72 4.02 -10.55
CA ILE A 60 6.76 4.96 -9.93
C ILE A 60 6.15 5.86 -11.00
N LYS A 61 6.94 6.33 -11.97
CA LYS A 61 6.44 7.14 -13.09
C LYS A 61 5.41 6.37 -13.94
N ALA A 62 5.66 5.10 -14.20
CA ALA A 62 4.74 4.24 -14.95
C ALA A 62 3.43 3.97 -14.19
N LEU A 63 3.47 3.82 -12.87
CA LEU A 63 2.28 3.60 -12.02
C LEU A 63 1.45 4.86 -11.78
N LYS A 64 2.06 6.06 -11.90
CA LYS A 64 1.38 7.36 -11.74
C LYS A 64 0.70 7.89 -13.00
N ALA A 65 0.89 7.22 -14.13
CA ALA A 65 0.51 7.70 -15.45
C ALA A 65 -1.01 7.78 -15.65
#